data_AF-A0AAV7I5Q9-F1
#
_entry.id   AF-A0AAV7I5Q9-F1
#
_cell.length_a   1.000
_cell.length_b   1.000
_cell.length_c   1.000
_cell.angle_alpha   90.00
_cell.angle_beta   90.00
_cell.angle_gamma   90.00
#
_symmetry.space_group_name_H-M   'P 1'
#
loop_
_entity.id
_entity.type
_entity.pdbx_description
1 polymer ?
#
loop_
_entity_poly.entity_id
_entity_poly.type
_entity_poly.pdbx_seq_one_letter_code
_entity_poly.pdbx_strand_id
1 'polypeptide(L)'
;MSTSTLVHDSVFDRPHCFQLVERALPCLATITYLAAPNSESAQDWINALKPLCVSQLTRAPKIARLRELRSLHLNILDAHRLPYKLVPNPFIIVALNNVKVARTKVKTCLHPLWDEEFLLEYV
;
A
#
# COMPACT_ATOMS: atom_id res chain seq x y z
N MET A 1 -10.07 -14.19 5.71
CA MET A 1 -10.58 -13.61 4.44
C MET A 1 -9.43 -12.89 3.79
N SER A 2 -8.95 -13.36 2.65
CA SER A 2 -7.61 -12.99 2.17
C SER A 2 -7.70 -12.24 0.84
N THR A 3 -6.91 -11.19 0.65
CA THR A 3 -6.80 -10.42 -0.61
C THR A 3 -5.34 -10.18 -0.94
N SER A 4 -4.90 -10.54 -2.15
CA SER A 4 -3.60 -10.15 -2.67
C SER A 4 -3.68 -8.77 -3.34
N THR A 5 -2.75 -7.87 -3.02
CA THR A 5 -2.66 -6.54 -3.64
C THR A 5 -1.20 -6.21 -3.93
N LEU A 6 -0.97 -5.50 -5.03
CA LEU A 6 0.36 -4.98 -5.36
C LEU A 6 0.81 -3.97 -4.32
N VAL A 7 2.11 -3.94 -4.07
CA VAL A 7 2.77 -2.96 -3.21
C VAL A 7 3.72 -2.17 -4.09
N HIS A 8 3.76 -0.85 -3.96
CA HIS A 8 4.74 -0.06 -4.68
C HIS A 8 6.16 -0.41 -4.21
N ASP A 9 7.12 -0.48 -5.12
CA ASP A 9 8.51 -0.89 -4.85
C ASP A 9 9.16 -0.07 -3.73
N SER A 10 8.75 1.19 -3.57
CA SER A 10 9.26 2.09 -2.52
C SER A 10 8.92 1.66 -1.09
N VAL A 11 7.97 0.74 -0.89
CA VAL A 11 7.66 0.24 0.46
C VAL A 11 8.81 -0.58 1.03
N PHE A 12 9.51 -1.33 0.17
CA PHE A 12 10.61 -2.22 0.56
C PHE A 12 11.94 -1.88 -0.09
N ASP A 13 11.99 -0.81 -0.89
CA ASP A 13 13.10 -0.48 -1.78
C ASP A 13 13.50 -1.70 -2.65
N ARG A 14 12.49 -2.50 -3.05
CA ARG A 14 12.68 -3.77 -3.75
C ARG A 14 11.55 -4.02 -4.74
N PRO A 15 11.88 -4.42 -5.99
CA PRO A 15 10.87 -4.72 -7.00
C PRO A 15 10.17 -6.05 -6.73
N HIS A 16 9.00 -6.24 -7.35
CA HIS A 16 8.24 -7.49 -7.37
C HIS A 16 7.73 -7.93 -5.99
N CYS A 17 7.51 -6.95 -5.11
CA CYS A 17 6.88 -7.16 -3.82
C CYS A 17 5.36 -7.02 -3.94
N PHE A 18 4.64 -7.93 -3.31
CA PHE A 18 3.20 -7.83 -3.16
C PHE A 18 2.80 -8.31 -1.77
N GLN A 19 1.56 -8.02 -1.37
CA GLN A 19 1.08 -8.36 -0.04
C GLN A 19 -0.19 -9.20 -0.10
N LEU A 20 -0.28 -10.15 0.82
CA LEU A 20 -1.48 -10.91 1.12
C LEU A 20 -2.05 -10.38 2.44
N VAL A 21 -3.29 -9.90 2.40
CA VAL A 21 -3.98 -9.33 3.55
C VAL A 21 -5.07 -10.27 3.98
N GLU A 22 -4.92 -10.90 5.15
CA GLU A 22 -5.87 -11.84 5.72
C GLU A 22 -6.64 -11.20 6.88
N ARG A 23 -7.91 -10.88 6.66
CA ARG A 23 -8.81 -10.37 7.68
C ARG A 23 -9.57 -11.52 8.33
N ALA A 24 -9.28 -11.77 9.61
CA ALA A 24 -10.04 -12.71 10.44
C ALA A 24 -11.21 -11.99 11.14
N LEU A 25 -11.05 -10.71 11.51
CA LEU A 25 -12.06 -9.86 12.15
C LEU A 25 -12.01 -8.43 11.55
N PRO A 26 -13.04 -7.58 11.73
CA PRO A 26 -13.08 -6.23 11.14
C PRO A 26 -11.89 -5.32 11.47
N CYS A 27 -11.29 -5.51 12.65
CA CYS A 27 -10.14 -4.75 13.13
C CYS A 27 -8.83 -5.57 13.16
N LEU A 28 -8.87 -6.86 12.82
CA LEU A 28 -7.71 -7.75 12.87
C LEU A 28 -7.38 -8.27 11.47
N ALA A 29 -6.26 -7.77 10.96
CA ALA A 29 -5.68 -8.20 9.70
C ALA A 29 -4.25 -8.71 9.92
N THR A 30 -3.96 -9.89 9.40
CA THR A 30 -2.60 -10.39 9.21
C THR A 30 -2.14 -9.94 7.82
N ILE A 31 -1.02 -9.22 7.76
CA ILE A 31 -0.43 -8.78 6.49
C ILE A 31 0.86 -9.56 6.28
N THR A 32 0.90 -10.34 5.22
CA THR A 32 2.08 -11.11 4.79
C THR A 32 2.66 -10.46 3.55
N TYR A 33 3.95 -10.12 3.60
CA TYR A 33 4.67 -9.56 2.46
C TYR A 33 5.43 -10.66 1.74
N LEU A 34 5.31 -10.69 0.42
CA LEU A 34 5.93 -11.68 -0.46
C LEU A 34 6.77 -10.92 -1.49
N ALA A 35 7.96 -11.45 -1.78
CA ALA A 35 8.84 -10.90 -2.79
C ALA A 35 9.19 -12.01 -3.78
N ALA A 36 8.82 -11.81 -5.04
CA ALA A 36 9.17 -12.73 -6.11
C ALA A 36 10.54 -12.38 -6.71
N PRO A 37 11.25 -13.33 -7.34
CA PRO A 37 12.54 -13.07 -7.96
C PRO A 37 12.44 -12.22 -9.25
N ASN A 38 11.30 -12.23 -9.93
CA ASN A 38 11.04 -11.47 -11.16
C ASN A 38 9.54 -11.16 -11.32
N SER A 39 9.21 -10.30 -12.29
CA SER A 39 7.83 -9.85 -12.54
C SER A 39 6.89 -10.98 -12.99
N GLU A 40 7.38 -11.98 -13.72
CA GLU A 40 6.58 -13.10 -14.22
C GLU A 40 6.15 -13.99 -13.05
N SER A 41 7.09 -14.38 -12.20
CA SER A 41 6.82 -15.13 -10.97
C SER A 41 5.87 -14.37 -10.04
N ALA A 42 6.00 -13.05 -9.93
CA ALA A 42 5.08 -12.23 -9.14
C ALA A 42 3.65 -12.35 -9.67
N GLN A 43 3.46 -12.22 -10.98
CA GLN A 43 2.15 -12.34 -11.60
C GLN A 43 1.58 -13.74 -11.48
N ASP A 44 2.38 -14.78 -11.67
CA ASP A 44 1.95 -16.16 -11.49
C ASP A 44 1.48 -16.43 -10.06
N TRP A 45 2.22 -15.93 -9.06
CA TRP A 45 1.84 -16.08 -7.66
C TRP A 45 0.55 -15.33 -7.35
N ILE A 46 0.41 -14.10 -7.86
CA ILE A 46 -0.83 -13.32 -7.70
C ILE A 46 -2.00 -14.05 -8.35
N ASN A 47 -1.83 -14.55 -9.58
CA ASN A 47 -2.85 -15.26 -10.33
C ASN A 47 -3.24 -16.59 -9.68
N ALA A 48 -2.30 -17.30 -9.07
CA ALA A 48 -2.57 -18.52 -8.31
C ALA A 48 -3.28 -18.25 -6.97
N LEU A 49 -2.97 -17.12 -6.31
CA LEU A 49 -3.58 -16.73 -5.03
C LEU A 49 -4.95 -16.07 -5.22
N LYS A 50 -5.18 -15.38 -6.34
CA LYS A 50 -6.41 -14.62 -6.62
C LYS A 50 -7.70 -15.44 -6.48
N PRO A 51 -7.80 -16.71 -6.94
CA PRO A 51 -8.98 -17.55 -6.73
C PRO A 51 -9.22 -17.94 -5.26
N LEU A 52 -8.14 -18.00 -4.46
CA LEU A 52 -8.21 -18.32 -3.04
C LEU A 52 -8.60 -17.10 -2.19
N CYS A 53 -8.49 -15.90 -2.78
CA CYS A 53 -8.86 -14.66 -2.14
C CYS A 53 -10.38 -14.47 -2.14
N VAL A 54 -11.01 -14.67 -0.99
CA VAL A 54 -12.46 -14.44 -0.84
C VAL A 54 -12.71 -12.95 -0.65
N SER A 55 -13.34 -12.32 -1.63
CA SER A 55 -13.83 -10.95 -1.52
C SER A 55 -14.75 -10.83 -0.31
N GLN A 56 -14.44 -9.91 0.60
CA GLN A 56 -15.39 -9.55 1.64
C GLN A 56 -16.66 -9.02 0.96
N LEU A 57 -17.73 -9.82 0.94
CA LEU A 57 -19.11 -9.36 0.90
C LEU A 57 -19.40 -8.56 2.19
N THR A 58 -18.70 -7.45 2.37
CA THR A 58 -19.07 -6.42 3.34
C THR A 58 -20.33 -5.79 2.78
N ARG A 59 -21.46 -6.07 3.44
CA ARG A 59 -22.74 -5.39 3.21
C ARG A 59 -22.44 -3.90 3.08
N ALA A 60 -22.52 -3.38 1.85
CA ALA A 60 -22.03 -2.06 1.53
C ALA A 60 -22.81 -1.00 2.35
N PRO A 61 -22.13 -0.04 3.01
CA PRO A 61 -22.84 1.13 3.52
C PRO A 61 -23.50 1.87 2.34
N LYS A 62 -24.72 2.36 2.54
CA LYS A 62 -25.58 3.04 1.53
C LYS A 62 -25.06 4.43 1.10
N ILE A 63 -23.76 4.65 1.14
CA ILE A 63 -23.13 5.86 0.62
C ILE A 63 -22.67 5.53 -0.80
N ALA A 64 -22.77 6.47 -1.75
CA ALA A 64 -22.32 6.27 -3.13
C ALA A 64 -20.84 5.85 -3.15
N ARG A 65 -20.58 4.54 -3.17
CA ARG A 65 -19.24 3.97 -3.15
C ARG A 65 -18.63 4.19 -4.52
N LEU A 66 -17.37 4.65 -4.54
CA LEU A 66 -16.50 4.54 -5.70
C LEU A 66 -16.58 3.09 -6.19
N ARG A 67 -17.21 2.86 -7.37
CA ARG A 67 -17.50 1.51 -7.87
C ARG A 67 -16.22 0.75 -8.23
N GLU A 68 -15.21 1.49 -8.64
CA GLU A 68 -13.92 0.98 -9.10
C GLU A 68 -12.92 2.14 -9.04
N LEU A 69 -11.81 1.95 -8.33
CA LEU A 69 -10.65 2.83 -8.45
C LEU A 69 -9.75 2.17 -9.49
N ARG A 70 -9.57 2.77 -10.68
CA ARG A 70 -8.70 2.21 -11.73
C ARG A 70 -7.24 2.55 -11.50
N SER A 71 -6.98 3.80 -11.14
CA SER A 71 -5.66 4.27 -10.78
C SER A 71 -5.76 5.40 -9.76
N LEU A 72 -4.73 5.55 -8.95
CA LEU A 72 -4.53 6.67 -8.04
C LEU A 72 -3.13 7.22 -8.25
N HIS A 73 -3.04 8.47 -8.69
CA HIS A 73 -1.78 9.20 -8.80
C HIS A 73 -1.64 10.14 -7.59
N LEU A 74 -0.56 10.00 -6.84
CA LEU A 74 -0.26 10.81 -5.66
C LEU A 74 1.06 11.53 -5.88
N ASN A 75 1.07 12.84 -5.64
CA ASN A 75 2.30 13.60 -5.51
C ASN A 75 2.43 14.07 -4.04
N ILE A 76 3.51 13.65 -3.38
CA ILE A 76 3.82 13.98 -2.00
C ILE A 76 4.94 15.03 -2.01
N LEU A 77 4.57 16.27 -1.70
CA LEU A 77 5.46 17.43 -1.77
C LEU A 77 6.30 17.56 -0.48
N ASP A 78 5.75 18.18 0.57
CA ASP A 78 6.47 18.50 1.79
C ASP A 78 5.61 18.37 3.06
N ALA A 79 6.27 18.51 4.21
CA ALA A 79 5.60 18.64 5.49
C ALA A 79 6.23 19.77 6.32
N HIS A 80 5.39 20.45 7.10
CA HIS A 80 5.81 21.56 7.94
C HIS A 80 5.47 21.29 9.41
N ARG A 81 6.21 21.99 10.30
CA ARG A 81 5.95 22.02 11.74
C ARG A 81 6.00 20.63 12.40
N LEU A 82 6.83 19.73 11.88
CA LEU A 82 7.07 18.44 12.52
C LEU A 82 7.89 18.63 13.80
N PRO A 83 7.53 17.93 14.89
CA PRO A 83 8.30 18.00 16.13
C PRO A 83 9.62 17.24 15.95
N TYR A 84 10.69 17.94 15.57
CA TYR A 84 12.00 17.35 15.22
C TYR A 84 12.55 16.39 16.28
N LYS A 85 12.34 16.68 17.56
CA LYS A 85 12.77 15.80 18.66
C LYS A 85 12.07 14.43 18.66
N LEU A 86 10.85 14.36 18.12
CA LEU A 86 10.05 13.13 18.05
C LEU A 86 10.16 12.47 16.67
N VAL A 87 10.38 13.27 15.63
CA VAL A 87 10.45 12.80 14.24
C VAL A 87 11.73 13.36 13.58
N PRO A 88 12.92 12.84 13.95
CA PRO A 88 14.18 13.32 13.38
C PRO A 88 14.40 12.83 11.94
N ASN A 89 13.75 11.73 11.58
CA ASN A 89 13.90 11.05 10.30
C ASN A 89 12.52 10.84 9.63
N PRO A 90 11.80 11.92 9.24
CA PRO A 90 10.46 11.80 8.69
C PRO A 90 10.42 11.02 7.38
N PHE A 91 9.35 10.22 7.24
CA PHE A 91 8.90 9.60 6.00
C PHE A 91 7.39 9.42 6.07
N ILE A 92 6.75 9.27 4.92
CA ILE A 92 5.31 9.12 4.80
C ILE A 92 5.00 7.68 4.38
N ILE A 93 4.00 7.08 5.02
CA ILE A 93 3.40 5.82 4.58
C ILE A 93 2.00 6.15 4.04
N VAL A 94 1.75 5.79 2.79
CA VAL A 94 0.41 5.81 2.21
C VAL A 94 -0.24 4.48 2.49
N ALA A 95 -1.41 4.51 3.13
CA ALA A 95 -2.22 3.33 3.38
C ALA A 95 -3.66 3.54 2.89
N LEU A 96 -4.19 2.53 2.19
CA LEU A 96 -5.56 2.51 1.69
C LEU A 96 -6.31 1.38 2.36
N ASN A 97 -7.44 1.69 3.00
CA ASN A 97 -8.19 0.72 3.81
C ASN A 97 -7.29 -0.02 4.84
N ASN A 98 -6.38 0.71 5.50
CA ASN A 98 -5.37 0.21 6.44
C ASN A 98 -4.31 -0.74 5.84
N VAL A 99 -4.21 -0.82 4.52
CA VAL A 99 -3.21 -1.60 3.80
C VAL A 99 -2.15 -0.64 3.26
N LYS A 100 -0.87 -0.84 3.62
CA LYS A 100 0.23 0.04 3.18
C LYS A 100 0.51 -0.21 1.70
N VAL A 101 0.55 0.85 0.91
CA VAL A 101 0.67 0.75 -0.56
C VAL A 101 1.87 1.50 -1.13
N ALA A 102 2.31 2.56 -0.46
CA ALA A 102 3.50 3.31 -0.85
C ALA A 102 4.20 3.90 0.38
N ARG A 103 5.49 4.19 0.23
CA ARG A 103 6.32 4.85 1.24
C ARG A 103 7.26 5.85 0.56
N THR A 104 7.48 7.01 1.18
CA THR A 104 8.49 7.97 0.71
C THR A 104 9.88 7.68 1.28
N LYS A 105 10.91 8.29 0.69
CA LYS A 105 12.26 8.24 1.27
C LYS A 105 12.31 8.92 2.63
N VAL A 106 13.22 8.44 3.48
CA VAL A 106 13.50 9.09 4.76
C VAL A 106 14.27 10.38 4.50
N LYS A 107 13.84 11.47 5.13
CA LYS A 107 14.56 12.76 5.13
C LYS A 107 15.08 13.04 6.54
N THR A 108 16.09 13.89 6.67
CA THR A 108 16.74 14.23 7.96
C THR A 108 16.63 15.72 8.31
N CYS A 109 15.72 16.46 7.66
CA CYS A 109 15.59 17.91 7.80
C CYS A 109 14.30 18.33 8.52
N LEU A 110 14.31 19.55 9.07
CA LEU A 110 13.17 20.17 9.78
C LEU A 110 11.95 20.43 8.88
N HIS A 111 12.21 20.63 7.59
CA HIS A 111 11.23 20.87 6.54
C HIS A 111 11.45 19.84 5.43
N PRO A 112 11.00 18.60 5.60
CA PRO A 112 11.19 17.57 4.60
C PRO A 112 10.41 17.90 3.32
N LEU A 113 11.16 17.99 2.23
CA LEU A 113 10.67 18.05 0.85
C LEU A 113 10.97 16.69 0.19
N TRP A 114 9.93 15.96 -0.16
CA TRP A 114 9.99 14.70 -0.89
C TRP A 114 9.89 14.94 -2.39
N ASP A 115 8.84 15.62 -2.84
CA ASP A 115 8.48 15.77 -4.27
C ASP A 115 8.48 14.39 -4.97
N GLU A 116 7.80 13.43 -4.35
CA GLU A 116 7.75 12.03 -4.80
C GLU A 116 6.37 11.70 -5.36
N GLU A 117 6.36 11.13 -6.56
CA GLU A 117 5.15 10.68 -7.26
C GLU A 117 4.96 9.17 -7.13
N PHE A 118 3.71 8.76 -6.89
CA PHE A 118 3.29 7.36 -6.79
C PHE A 118 2.11 7.12 -7.71
N LEU A 119 2.27 6.19 -8.65
CA LEU A 119 1.19 5.65 -9.46
C LEU A 119 0.77 4.30 -8.90
N LEU A 120 -0.46 4.21 -8.41
CA LEU A 120 -1.06 2.99 -7.90
C LEU A 120 -2.11 2.51 -8.91
N GLU A 121 -1.79 1.45 -9.65
CA GLU A 121 -2.72 0.80 -10.58
C GLU A 121 -3.47 -0.32 -9.87
N TYR A 122 -4.79 -0.39 -10.09
CA TYR A 122 -5.66 -1.44 -9.56
C TYR A 122 -6.17 -2.28 -10.72
N VAL A 123 -5.99 -3.60 -10.62
CA VAL A 123 -6.43 -4.60 -11.61
C VAL A 123 -7.62 -5.39 -11.07
#